data_AF-A0AB34KTC5-F1
#
_entry.id   AF-A0AB34KTC5-F1
#
_cell.length_a   1.000
_cell.length_b   1.000
_cell.length_c   1.000
_cell.angle_alpha   90.00
_cell.angle_beta   90.00
_cell.angle_gamma   90.00
#
_symmetry.space_group_name_H-M   'P 1'
#
loop_
_entity.id
_entity.type
_entity.pdbx_description
1 polymer ?
#
loop_
_entity_poly.entity_id
_entity_poly.type
_entity_poly.pdbx_seq_one_letter_code
_entity_poly.pdbx_strand_id
1 'polypeptide(L)'
;MKSLSTLALLTLLAIVALASAASDFENAVKCGQRFPRINQAIEIFCNKADGDGPSNDIKVPSQYAGRGVGTIGMKGNKLHIKIDGNCSPPQWVPHQWCLAQFHDLCANTRDPRGWNWRAYGRNGCQKFKIQGRSDGATAFGPRPFTPIGAKAVNRHG
;
A
#
# COMPACT_ATOMS: atom_id res chain seq x y z
N MET A 1 -28.70 -32.57 4.32
CA MET A 1 -27.82 -32.38 3.13
C MET A 1 -27.31 -30.95 2.91
N LYS A 2 -27.83 -29.91 3.58
CA LYS A 2 -27.35 -28.51 3.42
C LYS A 2 -25.99 -28.22 4.09
N SER A 3 -25.65 -28.93 5.17
CA SER A 3 -24.43 -28.66 5.95
C SER A 3 -23.11 -29.12 5.32
N LEU A 4 -23.12 -30.12 4.42
CA LEU A 4 -21.88 -30.54 3.74
C LEU A 4 -21.41 -29.51 2.71
N SER A 5 -22.33 -28.81 2.05
CA SER A 5 -22.00 -27.83 1.01
C SER A 5 -21.40 -26.54 1.59
N THR A 6 -21.87 -26.09 2.76
CA THR A 6 -21.31 -24.92 3.45
C THR A 6 -19.91 -25.18 4.02
N LEU A 7 -19.65 -26.38 4.56
CA LEU A 7 -18.33 -26.77 5.05
C LEU A 7 -17.28 -26.80 3.93
N ALA A 8 -17.63 -27.30 2.75
CA ALA A 8 -16.76 -27.32 1.57
C ALA A 8 -16.43 -25.89 1.06
N LEU A 9 -17.43 -24.99 1.04
CA LEU A 9 -17.21 -23.60 0.61
C LEU A 9 -16.29 -22.83 1.57
N LEU A 10 -16.47 -23.04 2.88
CA LEU A 10 -15.63 -22.40 3.91
C LEU A 10 -14.19 -22.89 3.87
N THR A 11 -13.97 -24.19 3.66
CA THR A 11 -12.61 -24.74 3.50
C THR A 11 -11.94 -24.20 2.24
N LEU A 12 -12.67 -24.07 1.12
CA LEU A 12 -12.12 -23.50 -0.10
C LEU A 12 -11.71 -22.03 0.07
N LEU A 13 -12.54 -21.21 0.74
CA LEU A 13 -12.18 -19.81 1.05
C LEU A 13 -10.94 -19.71 1.93
N ALA A 14 -10.81 -20.58 2.94
CA ALA A 14 -9.65 -20.58 3.83
C ALA A 14 -8.34 -20.89 3.08
N ILE A 15 -8.35 -21.87 2.16
CA ILE A 15 -7.18 -22.25 1.37
C ILE A 15 -6.74 -21.10 0.45
N VAL A 16 -7.69 -20.40 -0.18
CA VAL A 16 -7.38 -19.24 -1.04
C VAL A 16 -6.74 -18.11 -0.25
N ALA A 17 -7.20 -17.86 0.98
CA ALA A 17 -6.60 -16.84 1.85
C ALA A 17 -5.14 -17.18 2.21
N LEU A 18 -4.85 -18.43 2.57
CA LEU A 18 -3.49 -18.90 2.92
C LEU A 18 -2.49 -18.74 1.76
N ALA A 19 -2.89 -19.07 0.52
CA ALA A 19 -2.02 -18.93 -0.65
C ALA A 19 -1.65 -17.46 -0.96
N SER A 20 -2.60 -16.53 -0.76
CA SER A 20 -2.35 -15.10 -0.96
C SER A 20 -1.36 -14.51 0.05
N ALA A 21 -1.39 -14.96 1.30
CA ALA A 21 -0.48 -14.49 2.34
C ALA A 21 0.96 -15.00 2.16
N ALA A 22 1.12 -16.27 1.74
CA ALA A 22 2.45 -16.86 1.51
C ALA A 22 3.19 -16.17 0.35
N SER A 23 2.46 -15.89 -0.74
CA SER A 23 3.02 -15.19 -1.91
C SER A 23 3.34 -13.73 -1.61
N ASP A 24 2.53 -13.04 -0.79
CA ASP A 24 2.81 -11.68 -0.33
C ASP A 24 4.13 -11.60 0.45
N PHE A 25 4.35 -12.50 1.39
CA PHE A 25 5.58 -12.52 2.19
C PHE A 25 6.83 -12.67 1.32
N GLU A 26 6.84 -13.63 0.38
CA GLU A 26 7.98 -13.83 -0.53
C GLU A 26 8.23 -12.59 -1.41
N ASN A 27 7.15 -12.00 -1.93
CA ASN A 27 7.24 -10.79 -2.73
C ASN A 27 7.75 -9.60 -1.92
N ALA A 28 7.32 -9.46 -0.66
CA ALA A 28 7.81 -8.42 0.25
C ALA A 28 9.31 -8.56 0.50
N VAL A 29 9.83 -9.78 0.69
CA VAL A 29 11.27 -10.03 0.84
C VAL A 29 12.03 -9.61 -0.42
N LYS A 30 11.58 -10.03 -1.61
CA LYS A 30 12.19 -9.63 -2.90
C LYS A 30 12.17 -8.11 -3.08
N CYS A 31 11.10 -7.46 -2.69
CA CYS A 31 10.98 -6.00 -2.75
C CYS A 31 12.01 -5.30 -1.86
N GLY A 32 12.13 -5.72 -0.60
CA GLY A 32 13.10 -5.15 0.33
C GLY A 32 14.55 -5.24 -0.16
N GLN A 33 14.87 -6.27 -0.94
CA GLN A 33 16.19 -6.46 -1.58
C GLN A 33 16.44 -5.49 -2.75
N ARG A 34 15.38 -5.07 -3.46
CA ARG A 34 15.50 -4.17 -4.64
C ARG A 34 15.71 -2.70 -4.25
N PHE A 35 14.95 -2.22 -3.27
CA PHE A 35 15.05 -0.83 -2.83
C PHE A 35 14.84 -0.72 -1.31
N PRO A 36 15.88 -0.31 -0.56
CA PRO A 36 15.75 -0.08 0.87
C PRO A 36 14.64 0.92 1.18
N ARG A 37 13.73 0.58 2.10
CA ARG A 37 12.53 1.34 2.50
C ARG A 37 11.31 1.23 1.56
N ILE A 38 11.34 0.39 0.52
CA ILE A 38 10.15 0.21 -0.33
C ILE A 38 8.98 -0.39 0.45
N ASN A 39 9.20 -1.43 1.25
CA ASN A 39 8.15 -2.04 2.07
C ASN A 39 7.61 -1.05 3.11
N GLN A 40 8.47 -0.23 3.72
CA GLN A 40 8.03 0.82 4.64
C GLN A 40 7.11 1.83 3.94
N ALA A 41 7.43 2.24 2.70
CA ALA A 41 6.56 3.14 1.94
C ALA A 41 5.23 2.49 1.58
N ILE A 42 5.24 1.20 1.22
CA ILE A 42 4.04 0.40 0.95
C ILE A 42 3.17 0.34 2.21
N GLU A 43 3.77 0.00 3.36
CA GLU A 43 3.08 -0.07 4.65
C GLU A 43 2.48 1.28 5.05
N ILE A 44 3.21 2.40 4.90
CA ILE A 44 2.69 3.74 5.23
C ILE A 44 1.50 4.09 4.31
N PHE A 45 1.56 3.73 3.04
CA PHE A 45 0.47 3.98 2.10
C PHE A 45 -0.74 3.07 2.35
N CYS A 46 -0.53 1.79 2.64
CA CYS A 46 -1.62 0.84 2.83
C CYS A 46 -2.26 0.97 4.22
N ASN A 47 -1.47 1.27 5.26
CA ASN A 47 -1.97 1.58 6.61
C ASN A 47 -2.41 3.04 6.72
N LYS A 48 -3.30 3.47 5.82
CA LYS A 48 -3.86 4.82 5.86
C LYS A 48 -4.40 5.10 7.26
N ALA A 49 -3.83 6.10 7.92
CA ALA A 49 -4.34 6.64 9.16
C ALA A 49 -5.10 7.94 8.91
N ASP A 50 -6.27 8.04 9.51
CA ASP A 50 -6.97 9.30 9.73
C ASP A 50 -6.79 9.73 11.18
N GLY A 51 -7.24 10.94 11.54
CA GLY A 51 -6.96 11.56 12.84
C GLY A 51 -7.31 10.69 14.06
N ASP A 52 -8.14 9.67 13.87
CA ASP A 52 -8.66 8.77 14.90
C ASP A 52 -8.02 7.36 14.88
N GLY A 53 -7.02 7.12 14.04
CA GLY A 53 -6.33 5.82 13.91
C GLY A 53 -6.30 5.25 12.49
N PRO A 54 -5.83 4.01 12.30
CA PRO A 54 -5.79 3.36 11.00
C PRO A 54 -7.21 3.15 10.47
N SER A 55 -7.53 3.80 9.34
CA SER A 55 -8.82 3.68 8.67
C SER A 55 -8.80 2.66 7.54
N ASN A 56 -7.64 2.42 6.90
CA ASN A 56 -7.46 1.39 5.86
C ASN A 56 -8.52 1.43 4.74
N ASP A 57 -9.10 2.61 4.51
CA ASP A 57 -10.29 2.84 3.69
C ASP A 57 -9.93 3.46 2.32
N ILE A 58 -8.87 2.93 1.69
CA ILE A 58 -8.41 3.46 0.40
C ILE A 58 -9.50 3.21 -0.65
N LYS A 59 -10.02 4.29 -1.23
CA LYS A 59 -10.94 4.26 -2.38
C LYS A 59 -10.26 4.86 -3.60
N VAL A 60 -10.56 4.32 -4.76
CA VAL A 60 -10.08 4.81 -6.05
C VAL A 60 -11.30 5.17 -6.92
N PRO A 61 -11.38 6.39 -7.47
CA PRO A 61 -10.50 7.52 -7.21
C PRO A 61 -10.67 8.09 -5.78
N SER A 62 -9.60 8.64 -5.21
CA SER A 62 -9.65 9.53 -4.05
C SER A 62 -8.40 10.42 -4.02
N GLN A 63 -8.48 11.54 -3.28
CA GLN A 63 -7.34 12.44 -3.12
C GLN A 63 -6.15 11.74 -2.44
N TYR A 64 -6.41 10.88 -1.46
CA TYR A 64 -5.38 10.09 -0.79
C TYR A 64 -4.67 9.15 -1.77
N ALA A 65 -5.45 8.34 -2.50
CA ALA A 65 -4.92 7.33 -3.40
C ALA A 65 -4.04 7.95 -4.52
N GLY A 66 -4.50 9.06 -5.13
CA GLY A 66 -3.78 9.74 -6.20
C GLY A 66 -2.58 10.57 -5.72
N ARG A 67 -2.64 11.14 -4.51
CA ARG A 67 -1.51 11.88 -3.92
C ARG A 67 -0.36 10.94 -3.61
N GLY A 68 -0.64 9.77 -3.04
CA GLY A 68 0.39 8.80 -2.69
C GLY A 68 1.23 9.16 -1.47
N VAL A 69 2.26 8.35 -1.26
CA VAL A 69 3.28 8.53 -0.21
C VAL A 69 4.65 8.53 -0.88
N GLY A 70 5.49 9.48 -0.49
CA GLY A 70 6.88 9.55 -0.93
C GLY A 70 7.83 9.25 0.22
N THR A 71 8.93 8.55 -0.08
CA THR A 71 10.05 8.39 0.86
C THR A 71 11.38 8.65 0.15
N ILE A 72 12.39 8.96 0.95
CA ILE A 72 13.77 9.12 0.48
C ILE A 72 14.53 7.86 0.92
N GLY A 73 15.04 7.13 -0.08
CA GLY A 73 15.91 5.99 0.10
C GLY A 73 17.35 6.40 0.35
N MET A 74 18.22 5.40 0.48
CA MET A 74 19.65 5.64 0.65
C MET A 74 20.25 6.34 -0.58
N LYS A 75 21.23 7.22 -0.34
CA LYS A 75 21.91 8.03 -1.38
C LYS A 75 21.01 9.04 -2.11
N GLY A 76 19.90 9.47 -1.49
CA GLY A 76 19.03 10.53 -2.04
C GLY A 76 18.04 10.07 -3.12
N ASN A 77 18.00 8.77 -3.43
CA ASN A 77 17.02 8.22 -4.36
C ASN A 77 15.61 8.40 -3.82
N LYS A 78 14.68 8.93 -4.62
CA LYS A 78 13.30 9.16 -4.20
C LYS A 78 12.40 8.04 -4.68
N LEU A 79 11.53 7.58 -3.79
CA LEU A 79 10.50 6.58 -4.06
C LEU A 79 9.13 7.23 -3.86
N HIS A 80 8.19 6.93 -4.74
CA HIS A 80 6.81 7.37 -4.64
C HIS A 80 5.85 6.23 -4.95
N ILE A 81 4.87 6.03 -4.08
CA ILE A 81 3.86 4.98 -4.17
C ILE A 81 2.48 5.61 -4.21
N LYS A 82 1.65 5.21 -5.16
CA LYS A 82 0.29 5.71 -5.30
C LYS A 82 -0.62 4.76 -6.06
N ILE A 83 -1.93 5.01 -5.98
CA ILE A 83 -2.94 4.37 -6.81
C ILE A 83 -3.74 5.45 -7.54
N ASP A 84 -3.51 5.58 -8.84
CA ASP A 84 -4.34 6.42 -9.70
C ASP A 84 -5.56 5.61 -10.21
N GLY A 85 -6.53 6.27 -10.81
CA GLY A 85 -7.64 5.56 -11.46
C GLY A 85 -8.85 6.43 -11.69
N ASN A 86 -9.74 5.98 -12.55
CA ASN A 86 -11.04 6.62 -12.80
C ASN A 86 -12.18 5.60 -12.66
N CYS A 87 -12.16 4.86 -11.56
CA CYS A 87 -13.19 3.86 -11.27
C CYS A 87 -14.56 4.53 -11.06
N SER A 88 -15.58 4.01 -11.76
CA SER A 88 -16.98 4.39 -11.57
C SER A 88 -17.84 3.13 -11.39
N PRO A 89 -18.51 2.96 -10.24
CA PRO A 89 -18.38 3.76 -9.02
C PRO A 89 -16.98 3.64 -8.38
N PRO A 90 -16.62 4.51 -7.41
CA PRO A 90 -15.38 4.38 -6.66
C PRO A 90 -15.24 2.98 -6.04
N GLN A 91 -14.04 2.40 -6.14
CA GLN A 91 -13.76 1.05 -5.67
C GLN A 91 -12.85 1.09 -4.46
N TRP A 92 -13.22 0.33 -3.44
CA TRP A 92 -12.40 0.13 -2.25
C TRP A 92 -11.22 -0.81 -2.57
N VAL A 93 -10.08 -0.52 -1.97
CA VAL A 93 -8.87 -1.35 -1.98
C VAL A 93 -8.69 -1.86 -0.55
N PRO A 94 -9.03 -3.13 -0.27
CA PRO A 94 -8.83 -3.69 1.06
C PRO A 94 -7.33 -3.71 1.43
N HIS A 95 -7.03 -3.55 2.72
CA HIS A 95 -5.67 -3.44 3.23
C HIS A 95 -4.73 -4.57 2.74
N GLN A 96 -5.14 -5.82 2.91
CA GLN A 96 -4.33 -6.99 2.49
C GLN A 96 -4.06 -7.00 0.98
N TRP A 97 -5.04 -6.58 0.18
CA TRP A 97 -4.90 -6.47 -1.26
C TRP A 97 -4.01 -5.30 -1.67
N CYS A 98 -4.02 -4.19 -0.92
CA CYS A 98 -3.10 -3.09 -1.12
C CYS A 98 -1.64 -3.56 -0.99
N LEU A 99 -1.32 -4.26 0.10
CA LEU A 99 0.02 -4.81 0.35
C LEU A 99 0.41 -5.80 -0.75
N ALA A 100 -0.40 -6.83 -0.95
CA ALA A 100 -0.12 -7.91 -1.90
C ALA A 100 0.09 -7.41 -3.34
N GLN A 101 -0.72 -6.45 -3.80
CA GLN A 101 -0.59 -5.92 -5.15
C GLN A 101 0.67 -5.06 -5.32
N PHE A 102 1.07 -4.28 -4.32
CA PHE A 102 2.31 -3.53 -4.40
C PHE A 102 3.56 -4.42 -4.29
N HIS A 103 3.54 -5.43 -3.42
CA HIS A 103 4.65 -6.37 -3.32
C HIS A 103 4.80 -7.20 -4.61
N ASP A 104 3.70 -7.73 -5.16
CA ASP A 104 3.71 -8.41 -6.47
C ASP A 104 4.29 -7.52 -7.57
N LEU A 105 3.81 -6.26 -7.65
CA LEU A 105 4.25 -5.30 -8.63
C LEU A 105 5.77 -5.07 -8.61
N CYS A 106 6.34 -4.92 -7.42
CA CYS A 106 7.76 -4.63 -7.24
C CYS A 106 8.64 -5.89 -7.29
N ALA A 107 8.16 -7.05 -6.85
CA ALA A 107 8.91 -8.30 -6.91
C ALA A 107 9.10 -8.76 -8.37
N ASN A 108 8.06 -8.59 -9.18
CA ASN A 108 7.95 -9.15 -10.52
C ASN A 108 8.27 -8.16 -11.67
N THR A 109 8.89 -7.01 -11.37
CA THR A 109 9.37 -6.07 -12.40
C THR A 109 10.78 -6.40 -12.90
N ARG A 110 11.07 -5.94 -14.12
CA ARG A 110 12.43 -5.94 -14.70
C ARG A 110 13.28 -4.77 -14.19
N ASP A 111 12.68 -3.69 -13.66
CA ASP A 111 13.45 -2.57 -13.11
C ASP A 111 14.16 -3.02 -11.81
N PRO A 112 15.49 -2.86 -11.70
CA PRO A 112 16.25 -3.33 -10.54
C PRO A 112 15.83 -2.67 -9.23
N ARG A 113 15.18 -1.50 -9.25
CA ARG A 113 14.72 -0.76 -8.07
C ARG A 113 13.28 -1.11 -7.66
N GLY A 114 12.62 -2.01 -8.39
CA GLY A 114 11.23 -2.37 -8.10
C GLY A 114 10.20 -1.39 -8.67
N TRP A 115 10.60 -0.43 -9.51
CA TRP A 115 9.66 0.51 -10.12
C TRP A 115 8.85 -0.15 -11.22
N ASN A 116 7.55 0.06 -11.17
CA ASN A 116 6.61 -0.52 -12.11
C ASN A 116 5.22 0.10 -11.92
N TRP A 117 4.30 -0.27 -12.81
CA TRP A 117 2.87 -0.06 -12.60
C TRP A 117 2.05 -1.24 -13.13
N ARG A 118 0.86 -1.44 -12.55
CA ARG A 118 -0.11 -2.44 -13.03
C ARG A 118 -1.54 -1.98 -12.74
N ALA A 119 -2.46 -2.44 -13.58
CA ALA A 119 -3.88 -2.21 -13.44
C ALA A 119 -4.55 -3.35 -12.67
N TYR A 120 -5.40 -3.00 -11.71
CA TYR A 120 -6.21 -3.89 -10.88
C TYR A 120 -7.62 -3.31 -10.72
N GLY A 121 -8.44 -3.97 -9.89
CA GLY A 121 -9.85 -3.63 -9.71
C GLY A 121 -10.71 -3.99 -10.92
N ARG A 122 -12.01 -3.70 -10.82
CA ARG A 122 -12.96 -4.01 -11.90
C ARG A 122 -12.59 -3.20 -13.13
N ASN A 123 -12.44 -3.88 -14.27
CA ASN A 123 -12.02 -3.31 -15.55
C ASN A 123 -10.63 -2.64 -15.53
N GLY A 124 -9.76 -3.02 -14.60
CA GLY A 124 -8.40 -2.47 -14.51
C GLY A 124 -8.37 -0.97 -14.17
N CYS A 125 -9.42 -0.46 -13.52
CA CYS A 125 -9.55 0.98 -13.27
C CYS A 125 -8.58 1.51 -12.20
N GLN A 126 -8.04 0.64 -11.34
CA GLN A 126 -7.08 1.00 -10.27
C GLN A 126 -5.65 0.81 -10.80
N LYS A 127 -4.88 1.89 -10.92
CA LYS A 127 -3.50 1.87 -11.44
C LYS A 127 -2.52 2.03 -10.30
N PHE A 128 -1.98 0.91 -9.83
CA PHE A 128 -0.97 0.86 -8.78
C PHE A 128 0.39 1.23 -9.38
N LYS A 129 1.13 2.10 -8.70
CA LYS A 129 2.40 2.65 -9.20
C LYS A 129 3.45 2.71 -8.11
N ILE A 130 4.64 2.24 -8.44
CA ILE A 130 5.88 2.42 -7.68
C ILE A 130 6.86 3.10 -8.64
N GLN A 131 7.29 4.31 -8.33
CA GLN A 131 8.08 5.12 -9.26
C GLN A 131 9.16 5.91 -8.55
N GLY A 132 10.23 6.21 -9.28
CA GLY A 132 11.22 7.22 -8.89
C GLY A 132 10.64 8.62 -8.96
N ARG A 133 11.16 9.54 -8.14
CA ARG A 133 10.89 10.98 -8.28
C ARG A 133 12.19 11.72 -8.61
N SER A 134 12.19 12.53 -9.67
CA SER A 134 13.37 13.31 -10.09
C SER A 134 13.35 14.74 -9.54
N ASP A 135 12.18 15.19 -9.10
CA ASP A 135 11.87 16.57 -8.80
C ASP A 135 12.17 16.86 -7.33
N GLY A 136 12.76 18.04 -7.06
CA GLY A 136 13.18 18.58 -5.75
C GLY A 136 12.10 18.68 -4.66
N ALA A 137 10.97 17.99 -4.79
CA ALA A 137 9.95 17.88 -3.76
C ALA A 137 10.55 17.35 -2.46
N THR A 138 10.70 18.28 -1.52
CA THR A 138 10.82 18.04 -0.08
C THR A 138 9.77 17.02 0.33
N ALA A 139 10.16 16.14 1.26
CA ALA A 139 9.32 15.14 1.87
C ALA A 139 7.87 15.63 2.04
N PHE A 140 6.93 15.02 1.31
CA PHE A 140 5.54 15.02 1.74
C PHE A 140 5.51 14.04 2.90
N GLY A 141 5.79 14.57 4.08
CA GLY A 141 6.01 13.80 5.28
C GLY A 141 4.81 12.93 5.62
N PRO A 142 5.01 11.93 6.50
CA PRO A 142 3.89 11.42 7.29
C PRO A 142 3.25 12.64 7.97
N ARG A 143 1.93 12.61 8.22
CA ARG A 143 1.43 13.45 9.33
C ARG A 143 2.39 13.19 10.51
N PRO A 144 2.85 14.21 11.26
CA PRO A 144 3.61 13.92 12.46
C PRO A 144 2.82 12.86 13.22
N PHE A 145 3.46 11.72 13.47
CA PHE A 145 2.99 10.79 14.47
C PHE A 145 2.93 11.62 15.74
N THR A 146 1.76 12.16 16.08
CA THR A 146 1.51 12.62 17.43
C THR A 146 1.46 11.32 18.23
N PRO A 147 2.41 11.04 19.11
CA PRO A 147 2.31 9.88 19.98
C PRO A 147 1.01 10.04 20.76
N ILE A 148 0.21 8.99 20.80
CA ILE A 148 -0.93 8.90 21.73
C ILE A 148 -0.33 9.07 23.13
N GLY A 149 -0.41 10.27 23.71
CA GLY A 149 0.07 10.57 25.06
C GLY A 149 0.93 11.82 25.26
N ALA A 150 1.36 12.56 24.22
CA ALA A 150 2.10 13.80 24.46
C ALA A 150 1.16 14.98 24.75
N LYS A 151 0.82 15.20 26.02
CA LYS A 151 0.25 16.47 26.48
C LYS A 151 1.19 17.60 26.09
N ALA A 152 0.68 18.59 25.35
CA ALA A 152 1.38 19.84 25.09
C ALA A 152 1.70 20.53 26.42
N VAL A 153 2.99 20.64 26.77
CA VAL A 153 3.44 21.53 27.84
C VAL A 153 3.51 22.94 27.23
N ASN A 154 2.51 23.76 27.52
CA ASN A 154 2.55 25.20 27.24
C ASN A 154 3.72 25.83 28.00
N ARG A 155 4.73 26.33 27.29
CA ARG A 155 5.61 27.38 27.81
C ARG A 155 4.97 28.71 27.45
N HIS A 156 4.27 29.31 28.40
CA HIS A 156 4.13 30.75 28.45
C HIS A 156 5.31 31.29 29.26
N GLY A 157 6.03 32.24 28.66
CA GLY A 157 7.02 33.06 29.35
C GLY A 157 6.38 34.10 30.26
#